data_AF-A0A939AC61-F1
#
_entry.id   AF-A0A939AC61-F1
#
_cell.length_a   1.000
_cell.length_b   1.000
_cell.length_c   1.000
_cell.angle_alpha   90.00
_cell.angle_beta   90.00
_cell.angle_gamma   90.00
#
_symmetry.space_group_name_H-M   'P 1'
#
loop_
_entity.id
_entity.type
_entity.pdbx_description
1 polymer ?
#
loop_
_entity_poly.entity_id
_entity_poly.type
_entity_poly.pdbx_seq_one_letter_code
_entity_poly.pdbx_strand_id
1 'polypeptide(L)'
;MLPGHPALFQTREGDRVRCGLCPHGCALQEGKTGLCGVRRVVGGSLVSLVYGHPASAGVDPIEKKPLFHFLPGAPTFSYATFGCNLACAFCQNHTLSQVRGDPGKGRFVPPEAIVDAAAEEGSRVIAATWSEPTVFFEYALDVARLARARGMRNLFVTNGFMSPEALETVLPVLDAANVDLKAYSDETYRTVCTGRLEPVLATIRRMHESGVWVEVTTLVVPGMNDGEKELAGIAAFLASVSCDIPWHVSRFHPDYRMLDRSLTPSGSIELACRLGREAGLRHVYAGNLAAGPLENTFCPGCKALLIERHGFHVAQNRIAHSQCPDCGTRIAGVWTPAP
;
A
#
# COMPACT_ATOMS: atom_id res chain seq x y z
N MET A 1 -13.57 -23.42 20.24
CA MET A 1 -12.60 -22.43 19.73
C MET A 1 -12.42 -22.70 18.26
N LEU A 2 -12.58 -21.70 17.40
CA LEU A 2 -12.23 -21.89 15.99
C LEU A 2 -10.71 -22.07 15.93
N PRO A 3 -10.19 -23.20 15.42
CA PRO A 3 -8.79 -23.25 15.02
C PRO A 3 -8.66 -22.23 13.90
N GLY A 4 -7.84 -21.18 14.08
CA GLY A 4 -7.64 -20.18 13.03
C GLY A 4 -7.17 -20.82 11.71
N HIS A 5 -7.15 -20.06 10.63
CA HIS A 5 -6.69 -20.59 9.34
C HIS A 5 -5.18 -20.89 9.38
N PRO A 6 -4.70 -22.05 8.92
CA PRO A 6 -3.27 -22.36 8.89
C PRO A 6 -2.43 -21.25 8.24
N ALA A 7 -1.35 -20.83 8.89
CA ALA A 7 -0.43 -19.83 8.32
C ALA A 7 0.62 -20.52 7.42
N LEU A 8 0.98 -19.89 6.30
CA LEU A 8 1.91 -20.47 5.32
C LEU A 8 3.38 -20.41 5.78
N PHE A 9 3.80 -19.29 6.38
CA PHE A 9 5.21 -19.01 6.66
C PHE A 9 5.51 -19.29 8.12
N GLN A 10 5.84 -20.54 8.43
CA GLN A 10 6.21 -20.93 9.79
C GLN A 10 7.25 -22.03 9.82
N THR A 11 8.13 -21.97 10.83
CA THR A 11 9.06 -23.04 11.18
C THR A 11 8.94 -23.34 12.66
N ARG A 12 9.10 -24.62 13.03
CA ARG A 12 9.09 -25.03 14.43
C ARG A 12 10.50 -24.95 15.02
N GLU A 13 10.60 -24.35 16.18
CA GLU A 13 11.85 -24.15 16.93
C GLU A 13 11.63 -24.57 18.39
N GLY A 14 11.77 -25.87 18.67
CA GLY A 14 11.51 -26.42 20.01
C GLY A 14 10.05 -26.27 20.44
N ASP A 15 9.84 -25.50 21.53
CA ASP A 15 8.52 -25.14 22.09
C ASP A 15 7.88 -23.92 21.42
N ARG A 16 8.57 -23.32 20.44
CA ARG A 16 8.12 -22.12 19.73
C ARG A 16 7.84 -22.40 18.26
N VAL A 17 7.01 -21.54 17.69
CA VAL A 17 6.78 -21.44 16.25
C VAL A 17 7.27 -20.07 15.79
N ARG A 18 8.22 -20.05 14.86
CA ARG A 18 8.69 -18.81 14.23
C ARG A 18 7.80 -18.47 13.04
N CYS A 19 7.24 -17.27 13.05
CA CYS A 19 6.50 -16.69 11.93
C CYS A 19 7.46 -16.04 10.95
N GLY A 20 7.50 -16.54 9.71
CA GLY A 20 8.34 -16.03 8.62
C GLY A 20 7.64 -15.03 7.69
N LEU A 21 6.43 -14.56 8.03
CA LEU A 21 5.58 -13.74 7.15
C LEU A 21 6.12 -12.32 6.92
N CYS A 22 6.84 -11.77 7.89
CA CYS A 22 7.40 -10.42 7.81
C CYS A 22 8.74 -10.35 8.55
N PRO A 23 9.53 -9.29 8.33
CA PRO A 23 10.89 -9.18 8.87
C PRO A 23 10.99 -9.17 10.41
N HIS A 24 9.87 -9.10 11.14
CA HIS A 24 9.86 -9.28 12.59
C HIS A 24 10.29 -10.68 13.02
N GLY A 25 10.00 -11.71 12.23
CA GLY A 25 10.43 -13.08 12.55
C GLY A 25 9.95 -13.58 13.91
N CYS A 26 8.74 -13.22 14.35
CA CYS A 26 8.26 -13.47 15.71
C CYS A 26 8.35 -14.96 16.09
N ALA A 27 9.03 -15.29 17.20
CA ALA A 27 9.05 -16.63 17.77
C ALA A 27 8.03 -16.73 18.90
N LEU A 28 6.96 -17.51 18.70
CA LEU A 28 5.76 -17.51 19.53
C LEU A 28 5.57 -18.86 20.25
N GLN A 29 5.18 -18.81 21.52
CA GLN A 29 4.73 -19.97 22.28
C GLN A 29 3.22 -20.18 22.09
N GLU A 30 2.71 -21.34 22.50
CA GLU A 30 1.28 -21.68 22.49
C GLU A 30 0.42 -20.55 23.09
N GLY A 31 -0.68 -20.21 22.40
CA GLY A 31 -1.62 -19.17 22.80
C GLY A 31 -1.13 -17.72 22.58
N LYS A 32 0.16 -17.49 22.29
CA LYS A 32 0.72 -16.15 22.06
C LYS A 32 0.47 -15.67 20.64
N THR A 33 0.38 -14.35 20.49
CA THR A 33 0.22 -13.66 19.20
C THR A 33 1.48 -12.93 18.77
N GLY A 34 1.71 -12.82 17.46
CA GLY A 34 2.72 -11.94 16.89
C GLY A 34 2.43 -10.46 17.14
N LEU A 35 3.39 -9.59 16.79
CA LEU A 35 3.28 -8.13 16.95
C LEU A 35 2.07 -7.54 16.22
N CYS A 36 1.65 -8.18 15.13
CA CYS A 36 0.45 -7.79 14.38
C CYS A 36 -0.87 -8.06 15.11
N GLY A 37 -0.85 -8.84 16.19
CA GLY A 37 -2.02 -9.17 17.00
C GLY A 37 -2.93 -10.26 16.41
N VAL A 38 -2.73 -10.67 15.15
CA VAL A 38 -3.67 -11.53 14.41
C VAL A 38 -3.07 -12.87 13.94
N ARG A 39 -1.80 -13.15 14.30
CA ARG A 39 -1.13 -14.43 14.07
C ARG A 39 -0.90 -15.10 15.42
N ARG A 40 -1.47 -16.29 15.66
CA ARG A 40 -1.44 -16.97 16.97
C ARG A 40 -0.96 -18.41 16.83
N VAL A 41 -0.28 -18.94 17.85
CA VAL A 41 0.00 -20.38 17.93
C VAL A 41 -1.17 -21.09 18.62
N VAL A 42 -1.76 -22.07 17.93
CA VAL A 42 -2.85 -22.92 18.44
C VAL A 42 -2.53 -24.37 18.09
N GLY A 43 -2.48 -25.25 19.09
CA GLY A 43 -2.17 -26.65 18.89
C GLY A 43 -0.77 -26.87 18.29
N GLY A 44 0.20 -26.04 18.67
CA GLY A 44 1.57 -26.10 18.17
C GLY A 44 1.77 -25.61 16.73
N SER A 45 0.76 -25.00 16.10
CA SER A 45 0.84 -24.43 14.74
C SER A 45 0.44 -22.96 14.72
N LEU A 46 1.11 -22.16 13.90
CA LEU A 46 0.74 -20.78 13.64
C LEU A 46 -0.52 -20.73 12.76
N VAL A 47 -1.47 -19.90 13.17
CA VAL A 47 -2.73 -19.65 12.47
C VAL A 47 -2.98 -18.15 12.30
N SER A 48 -3.70 -17.79 11.25
CA SER A 48 -4.33 -16.48 11.05
C SER A 48 -5.69 -16.44 11.76
N LEU A 49 -5.90 -15.43 12.59
CA LEU A 49 -7.17 -15.19 13.28
C LEU A 49 -8.17 -14.40 12.43
N VAL A 50 -7.73 -13.87 11.28
CA VAL A 50 -8.51 -12.90 10.47
C VAL A 50 -8.79 -13.38 9.05
N TYR A 51 -8.38 -14.60 8.71
CA TYR A 51 -8.73 -15.19 7.42
C TYR A 51 -10.26 -15.31 7.28
N GLY A 52 -10.80 -14.80 6.18
CA GLY A 52 -12.25 -14.81 5.93
C GLY A 52 -13.05 -13.90 6.87
N HIS A 53 -12.41 -12.96 7.57
CA HIS A 53 -13.09 -12.03 8.46
C HIS A 53 -12.72 -10.58 8.10
N PRO A 54 -13.20 -10.07 6.95
CA PRO A 54 -12.99 -8.67 6.59
C PRO A 54 -13.66 -7.77 7.64
N ALA A 55 -12.92 -6.74 8.07
CA ALA A 55 -13.37 -5.71 8.99
C ALA A 55 -14.07 -4.55 8.26
N SER A 56 -13.71 -4.34 7.00
CA SER A 56 -14.29 -3.32 6.13
C SER A 56 -14.18 -3.78 4.68
N ALA A 57 -15.18 -3.46 3.87
CA ALA A 57 -15.14 -3.61 2.42
C ALA A 57 -16.02 -2.55 1.75
N GLY A 58 -15.70 -2.18 0.52
CA GLY A 58 -16.48 -1.22 -0.26
C GLY A 58 -15.77 -0.76 -1.52
N VAL A 59 -16.51 -0.11 -2.41
CA VAL A 59 -15.95 0.44 -3.65
C VAL A 59 -15.53 1.89 -3.44
N ASP A 60 -14.31 2.18 -3.88
CA ASP A 60 -13.76 3.54 -3.97
C ASP A 60 -13.08 3.69 -5.34
N PRO A 61 -12.90 4.92 -5.86
CA PRO A 61 -12.08 5.15 -7.04
C PRO A 61 -10.61 4.79 -6.78
N ILE A 62 -9.91 4.37 -7.83
CA ILE A 62 -8.49 3.99 -7.77
C ILE A 62 -7.59 5.12 -7.26
N GLU A 63 -7.99 6.37 -7.49
CA GLU A 63 -7.31 7.58 -7.00
C GLU A 63 -7.21 7.62 -5.48
N LYS A 64 -8.13 6.97 -4.75
CA LYS A 64 -8.07 6.86 -3.28
C LYS A 64 -7.05 5.81 -2.80
N LYS A 65 -6.50 4.97 -3.69
CA LYS A 65 -5.42 3.99 -3.42
C LYS A 65 -4.03 4.52 -3.79
N PRO A 66 -3.87 5.86 -3.77
CA PRO A 66 -2.92 6.64 -4.57
C PRO A 66 -2.26 5.89 -5.75
N LEU A 67 -3.07 5.42 -6.69
CA LEU A 67 -2.59 4.78 -7.92
C LEU A 67 -3.04 5.60 -9.14
N PHE A 68 -2.32 6.68 -9.43
CA PHE A 68 -2.70 7.65 -10.47
C PHE A 68 -2.30 7.20 -11.88
N HIS A 69 -1.44 6.19 -11.99
CA HIS A 69 -0.93 5.65 -13.24
C HIS A 69 -1.34 4.18 -13.41
N PHE A 70 -2.40 3.76 -12.72
CA PHE A 70 -2.97 2.43 -12.87
C PHE A 70 -4.48 2.53 -13.04
N LEU A 71 -4.95 2.36 -14.28
CA LEU A 71 -6.35 2.41 -14.66
C LEU A 71 -7.13 3.62 -14.07
N PRO A 72 -6.69 4.87 -14.33
CA PRO A 72 -7.30 6.06 -13.73
C PRO A 72 -8.83 6.10 -13.91
N GLY A 73 -9.53 6.44 -12.82
CA GLY A 73 -11.00 6.47 -12.77
C GLY A 73 -11.68 5.11 -12.61
N ALA A 74 -10.92 4.00 -12.52
CA ALA A 74 -11.53 2.68 -12.36
C ALA A 74 -12.19 2.50 -10.98
N PRO A 75 -13.43 1.97 -10.92
CA PRO A 75 -14.03 1.52 -9.67
C PRO A 75 -13.22 0.36 -9.10
N THR A 76 -12.84 0.47 -7.83
CA THR A 76 -11.95 -0.47 -7.15
C THR A 76 -12.62 -1.03 -5.89
N PHE A 77 -12.90 -2.32 -5.89
CA PHE A 77 -13.42 -3.01 -4.72
C PHE A 77 -12.32 -3.21 -3.70
N SER A 78 -12.50 -2.64 -2.51
CA SER A 78 -11.49 -2.60 -1.46
C SER A 78 -11.92 -3.46 -0.28
N TYR A 79 -10.96 -4.11 0.38
CA TYR A 79 -11.21 -4.79 1.65
C TYR A 79 -10.00 -4.76 2.57
N ALA A 80 -10.27 -4.92 3.86
CA ALA A 80 -9.25 -4.99 4.90
C ALA A 80 -9.70 -5.93 6.02
N THR A 81 -8.73 -6.50 6.73
CA THR A 81 -8.97 -7.14 8.04
C THR A 81 -8.36 -6.31 9.16
N PHE A 82 -8.51 -6.75 10.40
CA PHE A 82 -7.81 -6.15 11.53
C PHE A 82 -6.32 -6.53 11.57
N GLY A 83 -5.53 -5.70 12.26
CA GLY A 83 -4.12 -5.92 12.55
C GLY A 83 -3.17 -5.26 11.54
N CYS A 84 -1.93 -5.07 11.95
CA CYS A 84 -0.85 -4.54 11.11
C CYS A 84 0.49 -4.93 11.74
N ASN A 85 1.46 -5.28 10.91
CA ASN A 85 2.81 -5.66 11.35
C ASN A 85 3.69 -4.45 11.71
N LEU A 86 3.19 -3.22 11.55
CA LEU A 86 3.78 -1.99 12.07
C LEU A 86 2.86 -1.35 13.13
N ALA A 87 3.45 -0.52 13.98
CA ALA A 87 2.77 0.21 15.06
C ALA A 87 2.96 1.73 14.95
N CYS A 88 2.86 2.27 13.73
CA CYS A 88 3.03 3.69 13.42
C CYS A 88 2.24 4.59 14.36
N ALA A 89 2.92 5.47 15.11
CA ALA A 89 2.27 6.39 16.05
C ALA A 89 1.32 7.42 15.37
N PHE A 90 1.51 7.68 14.08
CA PHE A 90 0.69 8.59 13.25
C PHE A 90 -0.38 7.87 12.41
N CYS A 91 -0.71 6.61 12.72
CA CYS A 91 -1.60 5.82 11.85
C CYS A 91 -3.02 6.38 11.77
N GLN A 92 -3.42 6.83 10.57
CA GLN A 92 -4.78 7.32 10.29
C GLN A 92 -5.84 6.20 10.20
N ASN A 93 -5.41 4.96 10.05
CA ASN A 93 -6.28 3.77 10.06
C ASN A 93 -6.11 2.95 11.35
N HIS A 94 -5.77 3.59 12.47
CA HIS A 94 -5.43 2.88 13.71
C HIS A 94 -6.57 2.02 14.26
N THR A 95 -7.83 2.40 13.99
CA THR A 95 -9.03 1.64 14.36
C THR A 95 -9.11 0.26 13.70
N LEU A 96 -8.43 0.06 12.57
CA LEU A 96 -8.27 -1.23 11.92
C LEU A 96 -6.90 -1.85 12.21
N SER A 97 -5.84 -1.07 12.04
CA SER A 97 -4.45 -1.55 12.01
C SER A 97 -3.88 -1.84 13.40
N GLN A 98 -4.34 -1.13 14.44
CA GLN A 98 -3.81 -1.21 15.81
C GLN A 98 -4.66 -2.10 16.73
N VAL A 99 -5.70 -2.73 16.20
CA VAL A 99 -6.44 -3.79 16.91
C VAL A 99 -5.51 -4.98 17.14
N ARG A 100 -5.51 -5.51 18.37
CA ARG A 100 -4.68 -6.64 18.80
C ARG A 100 -5.56 -7.69 19.49
N GLY A 101 -5.32 -8.96 19.19
CA GLY A 101 -6.07 -10.07 19.76
C GLY A 101 -7.11 -10.64 18.79
N ASP A 102 -8.10 -11.33 19.33
CA ASP A 102 -9.24 -11.82 18.56
C ASP A 102 -10.17 -10.62 18.30
N PRO A 103 -10.28 -10.10 17.07
CA PRO A 103 -11.03 -8.88 16.80
C PRO A 103 -12.55 -9.01 17.00
N GLY A 104 -13.04 -10.17 17.43
CA GLY A 104 -14.46 -10.45 17.51
C GLY A 104 -14.98 -11.02 16.21
N LYS A 105 -15.95 -11.92 16.33
CA LYS A 105 -16.45 -12.76 15.24
C LYS A 105 -17.34 -11.94 14.31
N GLY A 106 -16.75 -11.24 13.36
CA GLY A 106 -17.46 -10.84 12.15
C GLY A 106 -17.99 -12.06 11.40
N ARG A 107 -18.95 -11.86 10.48
CA ARG A 107 -19.42 -12.93 9.58
C ARG A 107 -18.22 -13.51 8.81
N PHE A 108 -18.12 -14.83 8.72
CA PHE A 108 -17.16 -15.45 7.82
C PHE A 108 -17.56 -15.12 6.38
N VAL A 109 -16.59 -14.64 5.61
CA VAL A 109 -16.71 -14.30 4.19
C VAL A 109 -15.64 -15.10 3.45
N PRO A 110 -16.03 -16.08 2.62
CA PRO A 110 -15.07 -16.85 1.85
C PRO A 110 -14.44 -15.95 0.76
N PRO A 111 -13.21 -16.25 0.29
CA PRO A 111 -12.55 -15.49 -0.77
C PRO A 111 -13.40 -15.25 -2.02
N GLU A 112 -14.20 -16.25 -2.43
CA GLU A 112 -15.11 -16.18 -3.57
C GLU A 112 -16.12 -15.04 -3.42
N ALA A 113 -16.65 -14.83 -2.21
CA ALA A 113 -17.63 -13.80 -1.95
C ALA A 113 -17.06 -12.38 -2.08
N ILE A 114 -15.76 -12.17 -1.87
CA ILE A 114 -15.10 -10.89 -2.17
C ILE A 114 -15.06 -10.65 -3.68
N VAL A 115 -14.74 -11.68 -4.44
CA VAL A 115 -14.65 -11.59 -5.91
C VAL A 115 -16.04 -11.46 -6.54
N ASP A 116 -17.05 -12.15 -5.99
CA ASP A 116 -18.46 -12.00 -6.39
C ASP A 116 -18.95 -10.57 -6.12
N ALA A 117 -18.73 -10.05 -4.91
CA ALA A 117 -19.11 -8.69 -4.56
C ALA A 117 -18.42 -7.63 -5.45
N ALA A 118 -17.13 -7.82 -5.78
CA ALA A 118 -16.44 -6.94 -6.71
C ALA A 118 -17.09 -6.94 -8.11
N ALA A 119 -17.50 -8.12 -8.60
CA ALA A 119 -18.18 -8.24 -9.90
C ALA A 119 -19.57 -7.59 -9.88
N GLU A 120 -20.35 -7.84 -8.83
CA GLU A 120 -21.71 -7.29 -8.65
C GLU A 120 -21.69 -5.76 -8.59
N GLU A 121 -20.67 -5.18 -7.94
CA GLU A 121 -20.45 -3.73 -7.87
C GLU A 121 -19.73 -3.16 -9.11
N GLY A 122 -19.56 -3.94 -10.18
CA GLY A 122 -18.98 -3.50 -11.45
C GLY A 122 -17.47 -3.16 -11.38
N SER A 123 -16.77 -3.59 -10.33
CA SER A 123 -15.34 -3.36 -10.16
C SER A 123 -14.51 -4.44 -10.86
N ARG A 124 -13.58 -4.01 -11.71
CA ARG A 124 -12.59 -4.90 -12.36
C ARG A 124 -11.23 -4.92 -11.64
N VAL A 125 -11.14 -4.15 -10.56
CA VAL A 125 -9.94 -4.01 -9.74
C VAL A 125 -10.30 -4.33 -8.29
N ILE A 126 -9.48 -5.14 -7.65
CA ILE A 126 -9.62 -5.50 -6.23
C ILE A 126 -8.37 -5.03 -5.46
N ALA A 127 -8.60 -4.33 -4.35
CA ALA A 127 -7.57 -3.75 -3.49
C ALA A 127 -7.61 -4.33 -2.08
N ALA A 128 -6.52 -4.98 -1.65
CA ALA A 128 -6.27 -5.21 -0.24
C ALA A 128 -5.58 -3.98 0.37
N THR A 129 -6.16 -3.36 1.41
CA THR A 129 -5.79 -1.99 1.83
C THR A 129 -6.13 -1.69 3.30
N TRP A 130 -5.98 -0.41 3.71
CA TRP A 130 -6.36 0.25 4.98
C TRP A 130 -5.61 -0.21 6.23
N SER A 131 -5.53 -1.51 6.47
CA SER A 131 -4.74 -2.08 7.56
C SER A 131 -3.35 -2.48 7.06
N GLU A 132 -3.14 -3.75 6.73
CA GLU A 132 -1.93 -4.24 6.06
C GLU A 132 -2.17 -5.62 5.42
N PRO A 133 -2.17 -5.74 4.08
CA PRO A 133 -2.35 -7.02 3.38
C PRO A 133 -1.42 -8.14 3.83
N THR A 134 -0.19 -7.80 4.23
CA THR A 134 0.77 -8.77 4.76
C THR A 134 0.21 -9.55 5.94
N VAL A 135 -0.60 -8.95 6.84
CA VAL A 135 -1.04 -9.67 8.05
C VAL A 135 -2.19 -10.64 7.79
N PHE A 136 -2.96 -10.45 6.72
CA PHE A 136 -4.02 -11.36 6.26
C PHE A 136 -3.67 -12.06 4.94
N PHE A 137 -2.37 -12.29 4.73
CA PHE A 137 -1.76 -12.79 3.50
C PHE A 137 -2.49 -13.94 2.82
N GLU A 138 -2.84 -15.01 3.54
CA GLU A 138 -3.49 -16.19 2.94
C GLU A 138 -4.84 -15.82 2.34
N TYR A 139 -5.61 -14.98 3.04
CA TYR A 139 -6.89 -14.51 2.54
C TYR A 139 -6.72 -13.60 1.33
N ALA A 140 -5.74 -12.69 1.38
CA ALA A 140 -5.43 -11.82 0.25
C ALA A 140 -4.95 -12.59 -0.98
N LEU A 141 -4.14 -13.62 -0.79
CA LEU A 141 -3.61 -14.48 -1.84
C LEU A 141 -4.72 -15.30 -2.51
N ASP A 142 -5.61 -15.89 -1.73
CA ASP A 142 -6.74 -16.68 -2.25
C ASP A 142 -7.72 -15.80 -3.04
N VAL A 143 -8.07 -14.62 -2.50
CA VAL A 143 -8.87 -13.62 -3.21
C VAL A 143 -8.19 -13.22 -4.52
N ALA A 144 -6.88 -12.92 -4.50
CA ALA A 144 -6.15 -12.50 -5.68
C ALA A 144 -6.09 -13.57 -6.78
N ARG A 145 -5.89 -14.85 -6.39
CA ARG A 145 -5.93 -16.00 -7.32
C ARG A 145 -7.29 -16.14 -7.99
N LEU A 146 -8.37 -16.06 -7.21
CA LEU A 146 -9.73 -16.17 -7.73
C LEU A 146 -10.11 -14.98 -8.63
N ALA A 147 -9.75 -13.77 -8.23
CA ALA A 147 -9.98 -12.56 -9.01
C ALA A 147 -9.27 -12.63 -10.37
N ARG A 148 -8.01 -13.09 -10.38
CA ARG A 148 -7.24 -13.27 -11.61
C ARG A 148 -7.86 -14.31 -12.54
N ALA A 149 -8.37 -15.41 -11.99
CA ALA A 149 -9.09 -16.43 -12.78
C ALA A 149 -10.35 -15.86 -13.48
N ARG A 150 -10.89 -14.75 -12.97
CA ARG A 150 -12.01 -14.01 -13.57
C ARG A 150 -11.59 -12.78 -14.38
N GLY A 151 -10.29 -12.61 -14.65
CA GLY A 151 -9.75 -11.50 -15.43
C GLY A 151 -9.76 -10.15 -14.71
N MET A 152 -9.92 -10.14 -13.38
CA MET A 152 -9.80 -8.92 -12.57
C MET A 152 -8.33 -8.63 -12.23
N ARG A 153 -8.04 -7.36 -11.98
CA ARG A 153 -6.73 -6.87 -11.53
C ARG A 153 -6.64 -6.83 -10.02
N ASN A 154 -5.50 -7.19 -9.46
CA ASN A 154 -5.25 -7.15 -8.02
C ASN A 154 -4.20 -6.12 -7.66
N LEU A 155 -4.43 -5.42 -6.56
CA LEU A 155 -3.44 -4.49 -6.02
C LEU A 155 -3.40 -4.48 -4.49
N PHE A 156 -2.23 -4.11 -3.96
CA PHE A 156 -2.02 -3.89 -2.53
C PHE A 156 -1.75 -2.42 -2.25
N VAL A 157 -2.41 -1.87 -1.24
CA VAL A 157 -1.94 -0.67 -0.54
C VAL A 157 -1.31 -1.14 0.76
N THR A 158 0.01 -1.05 0.85
CA THR A 158 0.81 -1.76 1.86
C THR A 158 1.91 -0.88 2.42
N ASN A 159 2.33 -1.17 3.65
CA ASN A 159 3.55 -0.60 4.23
C ASN A 159 4.84 -1.26 3.71
N GLY A 160 4.74 -2.29 2.87
CA GLY A 160 5.88 -2.96 2.24
C GLY A 160 6.76 -3.76 3.21
N PHE A 161 6.37 -3.95 4.47
CA PHE A 161 7.14 -4.67 5.47
C PHE A 161 6.89 -6.19 5.40
N MET A 162 7.10 -6.78 4.23
CA MET A 162 6.88 -8.20 3.93
C MET A 162 8.22 -8.97 3.94
N SER A 163 8.21 -10.27 4.25
CA SER A 163 9.41 -11.08 4.07
C SER A 163 9.66 -11.37 2.58
N PRO A 164 10.91 -11.63 2.17
CA PRO A 164 11.21 -12.02 0.79
C PRO A 164 10.36 -13.21 0.32
N GLU A 165 10.21 -14.24 1.15
CA GLU A 165 9.46 -15.45 0.79
C GLU A 165 7.96 -15.17 0.58
N ALA A 166 7.37 -14.34 1.44
CA ALA A 166 5.98 -13.93 1.29
C ALA A 166 5.79 -13.04 0.06
N LEU A 167 6.75 -12.15 -0.21
CA LEU A 167 6.74 -11.31 -1.40
C LEU A 167 6.78 -12.15 -2.67
N GLU A 168 7.75 -13.07 -2.81
CA GLU A 168 7.83 -13.99 -3.95
C GLU A 168 6.54 -14.79 -4.17
N THR A 169 5.85 -15.15 -3.09
CA THR A 169 4.61 -15.92 -3.17
C THR A 169 3.45 -15.13 -3.77
N VAL A 170 3.37 -13.81 -3.53
CA VAL A 170 2.26 -12.97 -4.00
C VAL A 170 2.52 -12.25 -5.32
N LEU A 171 3.79 -12.01 -5.68
CA LEU A 171 4.16 -11.31 -6.92
C LEU A 171 3.46 -11.85 -8.19
N PRO A 172 3.28 -13.18 -8.41
CA PRO A 172 2.65 -13.69 -9.63
C PRO A 172 1.17 -13.31 -9.81
N VAL A 173 0.50 -12.86 -8.74
CA VAL A 173 -0.93 -12.51 -8.76
C VAL A 173 -1.19 -11.02 -8.52
N LEU A 174 -0.13 -10.22 -8.33
CA LEU A 174 -0.21 -8.79 -8.05
C LEU A 174 0.03 -7.98 -9.34
N ASP A 175 -0.92 -7.12 -9.72
CA ASP A 175 -0.77 -6.27 -10.90
C ASP A 175 -0.20 -4.88 -10.54
N ALA A 176 -0.51 -4.38 -9.33
CA ALA A 176 0.01 -3.11 -8.83
C ALA A 176 0.18 -3.07 -7.31
N ALA A 177 0.99 -2.13 -6.83
CA ALA A 177 1.11 -1.80 -5.43
C ALA A 177 1.28 -0.29 -5.22
N ASN A 178 0.59 0.26 -4.24
CA ASN A 178 0.99 1.50 -3.60
C ASN A 178 1.72 1.15 -2.29
N VAL A 179 3.01 1.51 -2.20
CA VAL A 179 3.83 1.20 -1.03
C VAL A 179 4.06 2.47 -0.21
N ASP A 180 3.73 2.43 1.08
CA ASP A 180 4.02 3.53 1.99
C ASP A 180 5.51 3.53 2.39
N LEU A 181 6.29 4.45 1.81
CA LEU A 181 7.63 4.78 2.30
C LEU A 181 7.49 5.88 3.36
N LYS A 182 7.42 5.47 4.63
CA LYS A 182 6.97 6.30 5.75
C LYS A 182 8.02 7.32 6.21
N ALA A 183 9.30 7.03 5.99
CA ALA A 183 10.44 7.90 6.24
C ALA A 183 11.66 7.35 5.49
N TYR A 184 12.75 8.12 5.42
CA TYR A 184 14.06 7.67 4.94
C TYR A 184 15.09 7.62 6.08
N SER A 185 14.59 7.43 7.31
CA SER A 185 15.39 7.17 8.50
C SER A 185 14.98 5.84 9.13
N ASP A 186 15.96 4.96 9.28
CA ASP A 186 15.79 3.68 9.97
C ASP A 186 15.54 3.86 11.47
N GLU A 187 15.99 4.98 12.06
CA GLU A 187 15.63 5.36 13.43
C GLU A 187 14.14 5.64 13.55
N THR A 188 13.56 6.43 12.63
CA THR A 188 12.11 6.70 12.59
C THR A 188 11.31 5.41 12.43
N TYR A 189 11.77 4.48 11.59
CA TYR A 189 11.13 3.17 11.47
C TYR A 189 11.15 2.39 12.78
N ARG A 190 12.29 2.35 13.49
CA ARG A 190 12.40 1.61 14.76
C ARG A 190 11.56 2.22 15.87
N THR A 191 11.64 3.53 16.05
CA THR A 191 11.06 4.22 17.22
C THR A 191 9.60 4.59 17.01
N VAL A 192 9.21 4.99 15.80
CA VAL A 192 7.85 5.48 15.50
C VAL A 192 6.97 4.40 14.88
N CYS A 193 7.54 3.51 14.06
CA CYS A 193 6.78 2.49 13.32
C CYS A 193 6.92 1.07 13.88
N THR A 194 7.87 0.84 14.80
CA THR A 194 8.26 -0.52 15.24
C THR A 194 8.57 -1.41 14.04
N GLY A 195 9.44 -0.93 13.15
CA GLY A 195 9.88 -1.62 11.93
C GLY A 195 11.33 -1.30 11.60
N ARG A 196 11.71 -1.56 10.34
CA ARG A 196 13.02 -1.20 9.77
C ARG A 196 12.82 -0.66 8.36
N LEU A 197 13.68 0.27 7.94
CA LEU A 197 13.61 0.91 6.64
C LEU A 197 13.96 -0.05 5.49
N GLU A 198 15.09 -0.75 5.60
CA GLU A 198 15.64 -1.52 4.48
C GLU A 198 14.67 -2.58 3.91
N PRO A 199 13.90 -3.34 4.72
CA PRO A 199 12.92 -4.29 4.15
C PRO A 199 11.85 -3.64 3.27
N VAL A 200 11.46 -2.38 3.56
CA VAL A 200 10.50 -1.64 2.73
C VAL A 200 11.16 -1.22 1.41
N LEU A 201 12.40 -0.70 1.47
CA LEU A 201 13.16 -0.35 0.27
C LEU A 201 13.39 -1.57 -0.64
N ALA A 202 13.77 -2.71 -0.05
CA ALA A 202 13.93 -3.97 -0.77
C ALA A 202 12.62 -4.44 -1.42
N THR A 203 11.49 -4.31 -0.73
CA THR A 203 10.17 -4.65 -1.28
C THR A 203 9.81 -3.78 -2.48
N ILE A 204 10.05 -2.46 -2.40
CA ILE A 204 9.82 -1.54 -3.53
C ILE A 204 10.66 -1.95 -4.75
N ARG A 205 11.97 -2.17 -4.56
CA ARG A 205 12.86 -2.64 -5.65
C ARG A 205 12.34 -3.93 -6.27
N ARG A 206 12.04 -4.92 -5.43
CA ARG A 206 11.67 -6.26 -5.89
C ARG A 206 10.31 -6.28 -6.60
N MET A 207 9.32 -5.52 -6.13
CA MET A 207 8.04 -5.37 -6.82
C MET A 207 8.22 -4.77 -8.21
N HIS A 208 8.99 -3.67 -8.31
CA HIS A 208 9.29 -3.02 -9.59
C HIS A 208 10.03 -3.97 -10.55
N GLU A 209 11.08 -4.66 -10.08
CA GLU A 209 11.84 -5.65 -10.86
C GLU A 209 10.98 -6.83 -11.35
N SER A 210 9.89 -7.15 -10.65
CA SER A 210 8.96 -8.21 -11.03
C SER A 210 7.92 -7.79 -12.06
N GLY A 211 7.90 -6.51 -12.46
CA GLY A 211 6.90 -5.97 -13.38
C GLY A 211 5.57 -5.63 -12.72
N VAL A 212 5.48 -5.62 -11.39
CA VAL A 212 4.33 -5.03 -10.67
C VAL A 212 4.38 -3.52 -10.89
N TRP A 213 3.25 -2.89 -11.21
CA TRP A 213 3.20 -1.42 -11.26
C TRP A 213 3.30 -0.85 -9.85
N VAL A 214 4.35 -0.07 -9.57
CA VAL A 214 4.59 0.49 -8.22
C VAL A 214 4.43 2.00 -8.23
N GLU A 215 3.61 2.49 -7.31
CA GLU A 215 3.60 3.89 -6.89
C GLU A 215 3.95 3.94 -5.40
N VAL A 216 4.51 5.06 -4.94
CA VAL A 216 4.95 5.18 -3.54
C VAL A 216 4.26 6.37 -2.90
N THR A 217 3.77 6.17 -1.68
CA THR A 217 3.17 7.23 -0.86
C THR A 217 4.04 7.54 0.35
N THR A 218 4.18 8.82 0.66
CA THR A 218 4.79 9.31 1.90
C THR A 218 3.83 10.27 2.57
N LEU A 219 3.38 9.93 3.77
CA LEU A 219 2.69 10.87 4.65
C LEU A 219 3.74 11.76 5.33
N VAL A 220 3.73 13.05 5.01
CA VAL A 220 4.70 14.01 5.56
C VAL A 220 4.19 14.53 6.89
N VAL A 221 4.92 14.25 7.97
CA VAL A 221 4.59 14.58 9.35
C VAL A 221 5.57 15.65 9.86
N PRO A 222 5.07 16.81 10.33
CA PRO A 222 5.92 17.93 10.78
C PRO A 222 6.90 17.55 11.88
N GLY A 223 8.18 17.92 11.75
CA GLY A 223 9.24 17.60 12.70
C GLY A 223 9.61 16.12 12.77
N MET A 224 9.25 15.32 11.76
CA MET A 224 9.63 13.89 11.68
C MET A 224 10.31 13.58 10.35
N ASN A 225 9.61 13.78 9.24
CA ASN A 225 10.08 13.43 7.89
C ASN A 225 9.81 14.55 6.86
N ASP A 226 9.51 15.76 7.33
CA ASP A 226 9.24 16.95 6.51
C ASP A 226 10.48 17.80 6.21
N GLY A 227 11.64 17.40 6.74
CA GLY A 227 12.92 18.05 6.47
C GLY A 227 13.50 17.70 5.11
N GLU A 228 14.28 18.64 4.54
CA GLU A 228 14.88 18.50 3.20
C GLU A 228 15.69 17.21 3.04
N LYS A 229 16.51 16.84 4.03
CA LYS A 229 17.33 15.61 3.99
C LYS A 229 16.49 14.33 3.86
N GLU A 230 15.39 14.25 4.59
CA GLU A 230 14.47 13.10 4.56
C GLU A 230 13.80 13.01 3.18
N LEU A 231 13.18 14.10 2.74
CA LEU A 231 12.46 14.17 1.47
C LEU A 231 13.37 13.94 0.25
N ALA A 232 14.58 14.52 0.26
CA ALA A 232 15.58 14.31 -0.79
C ALA A 232 16.06 12.84 -0.80
N GLY A 233 16.19 12.22 0.37
CA GLY A 233 16.53 10.80 0.49
C GLY A 233 15.49 9.88 -0.13
N ILE A 234 14.20 10.13 0.15
CA ILE A 234 13.08 9.42 -0.49
C ILE A 234 13.13 9.60 -2.00
N ALA A 235 13.19 10.86 -2.46
CA ALA A 235 13.21 11.20 -3.88
C ALA A 235 14.35 10.51 -4.63
N ALA A 236 15.58 10.59 -4.09
CA ALA A 236 16.76 9.98 -4.68
C ALA A 236 16.66 8.45 -4.71
N PHE A 237 16.13 7.83 -3.65
CA PHE A 237 15.90 6.40 -3.63
C PHE A 237 14.92 5.99 -4.74
N LEU A 238 13.77 6.64 -4.84
CA LEU A 238 12.78 6.30 -5.87
C LEU A 238 13.34 6.47 -7.28
N ALA A 239 14.04 7.58 -7.54
CA ALA A 239 14.70 7.83 -8.83
C ALA A 239 15.79 6.78 -9.15
N SER A 240 16.46 6.24 -8.12
CA SER A 240 17.44 5.16 -8.27
C SER A 240 16.81 3.82 -8.65
N VAL A 241 15.55 3.58 -8.27
CA VAL A 241 14.79 2.40 -8.71
C VAL A 241 14.23 2.63 -10.11
N SER A 242 13.55 3.75 -10.32
CA SER A 242 13.10 4.23 -11.62
C SER A 242 12.52 5.65 -11.53
N CYS A 243 12.92 6.52 -12.45
CA CYS A 243 12.33 7.86 -12.59
C CYS A 243 10.83 7.84 -12.97
N ASP A 244 10.31 6.68 -13.39
CA ASP A 244 8.92 6.50 -13.77
C ASP A 244 8.00 6.18 -12.59
N ILE A 245 8.54 5.87 -11.40
CA ILE A 245 7.74 5.63 -10.20
C ILE A 245 7.08 6.95 -9.75
N PRO A 246 5.73 7.04 -9.78
CA PRO A 246 5.03 8.16 -9.21
C PRO A 246 5.22 8.21 -7.69
N TRP A 247 5.54 9.40 -7.18
CA TRP A 247 5.63 9.66 -5.76
C TRP A 247 4.47 10.53 -5.29
N HIS A 248 3.69 10.03 -4.34
CA HIS A 248 2.57 10.73 -3.70
C HIS A 248 3.00 11.27 -2.34
N VAL A 249 2.92 12.58 -2.18
CA VAL A 249 3.28 13.27 -0.95
C VAL A 249 2.00 13.77 -0.29
N SER A 250 1.60 13.13 0.81
CA SER A 250 0.34 13.43 1.48
C SER A 250 0.54 14.23 2.76
N ARG A 251 -0.37 15.16 3.04
CA ARG A 251 -0.39 15.87 4.33
C ARG A 251 -0.89 14.98 5.45
N PHE A 252 -0.17 15.04 6.56
CA PHE A 252 -0.59 14.55 7.86
C PHE A 252 -1.60 15.51 8.50
N HIS A 253 -2.58 14.94 9.19
CA HIS A 253 -3.33 15.58 10.25
C HIS A 253 -3.14 14.77 11.55
N PRO A 254 -3.25 15.40 12.73
CA PRO A 254 -3.14 14.72 14.01
C PRO A 254 -4.08 13.51 14.09
N ASP A 255 -3.51 12.35 14.42
CA ASP A 255 -4.25 11.10 14.57
C ASP A 255 -3.50 10.13 15.50
N TYR A 256 -4.24 9.15 16.02
CA TYR A 256 -3.79 8.07 16.89
C TYR A 256 -3.00 8.56 18.11
N ARG A 257 -1.67 8.38 18.13
CA ARG A 257 -0.81 8.74 19.27
C ARG A 257 -0.02 10.02 19.02
N MET A 258 -0.07 10.56 17.80
CA MET A 258 0.70 11.73 17.40
C MET A 258 -0.22 12.95 17.32
N LEU A 259 -0.81 13.29 18.46
CA LEU A 259 -1.75 14.40 18.60
C LEU A 259 -1.07 15.73 18.96
N ASP A 260 0.24 15.68 19.19
CA ASP A 260 1.11 16.77 19.64
C ASP A 260 1.67 17.63 18.50
N ARG A 261 1.35 17.30 17.24
CA ARG A 261 1.85 17.96 16.03
C ARG A 261 0.74 18.70 15.31
N SER A 262 1.10 19.66 14.46
CA SER A 262 0.14 20.35 13.60
C SER A 262 -0.13 19.58 12.31
N LEU A 263 -1.18 20.00 11.59
CA LEU A 263 -1.39 19.65 10.19
C LEU A 263 -0.15 20.06 9.37
N THR A 264 0.28 19.22 8.42
CA THR A 264 1.43 19.52 7.56
C THR A 264 1.23 20.82 6.79
N PRO A 265 2.15 21.80 6.89
CA PRO A 265 2.11 23.00 6.05
C PRO A 265 2.19 22.65 4.56
N SER A 266 1.54 23.44 3.69
CA SER A 266 1.63 23.22 2.24
C SER A 266 3.07 23.31 1.73
N GLY A 267 3.86 24.22 2.31
CA GLY A 267 5.28 24.39 1.98
C GLY A 267 6.11 23.11 2.11
N SER A 268 5.82 22.22 3.06
CA SER A 268 6.52 20.93 3.18
C SER A 268 6.19 19.98 2.02
N ILE A 269 4.94 20.02 1.53
CA ILE A 269 4.51 19.21 0.39
C ILE A 269 5.08 19.78 -0.92
N GLU A 270 5.07 21.10 -1.07
CA GLU A 270 5.68 21.80 -2.20
C GLU A 270 7.19 21.54 -2.27
N LEU A 271 7.87 21.55 -1.11
CA LEU A 271 9.28 21.18 -0.97
C LEU A 271 9.52 19.75 -1.47
N ALA A 272 8.74 18.77 -1.01
CA ALA A 272 8.85 17.38 -1.46
C ALA A 272 8.63 17.25 -2.97
N CYS A 273 7.61 17.93 -3.53
CA CYS A 273 7.34 17.94 -4.97
C CYS A 273 8.51 18.50 -5.78
N ARG A 274 9.13 19.58 -5.28
CA ARG A 274 10.32 20.17 -5.90
C ARG A 274 11.50 19.19 -5.87
N LEU A 275 11.83 18.64 -4.70
CA LEU A 275 12.94 17.70 -4.52
C LEU A 275 12.76 16.42 -5.35
N GLY A 276 11.54 15.90 -5.45
CA GLY A 276 11.22 14.76 -6.31
C GLY A 276 11.54 15.02 -7.77
N ARG A 277 11.17 16.20 -8.28
CA ARG A 277 11.49 16.61 -9.66
C ARG A 277 12.99 16.85 -9.87
N GLU A 278 13.65 17.48 -8.90
CA GLU A 278 15.11 17.70 -8.94
C GLU A 278 15.89 16.38 -8.93
N ALA A 279 15.38 15.35 -8.24
CA ALA A 279 15.94 13.99 -8.28
C ALA A 279 15.67 13.25 -9.60
N GLY A 280 14.84 13.81 -10.49
CA GLY A 280 14.53 13.25 -11.80
C GLY A 280 13.24 12.45 -11.90
N LEU A 281 12.43 12.38 -10.83
CA LEU A 281 11.10 11.75 -10.91
C LEU A 281 10.22 12.50 -11.90
N ARG A 282 9.56 11.76 -12.79
CA ARG A 282 8.68 12.34 -13.81
C ARG A 282 7.36 12.82 -13.23
N HIS A 283 6.88 12.14 -12.19
CA HIS A 283 5.57 12.37 -11.60
C HIS A 283 5.68 12.43 -10.07
N VAL A 284 5.30 13.58 -9.52
CA VAL A 284 5.19 13.79 -8.08
C VAL A 284 3.88 14.50 -7.82
N TYR A 285 3.07 13.91 -6.95
CA TYR A 285 1.69 14.31 -6.68
C TYR A 285 1.55 14.80 -5.24
N ALA A 286 0.74 15.85 -5.07
CA ALA A 286 0.40 16.34 -3.75
C ALA A 286 -0.97 15.80 -3.32
N GLY A 287 -1.01 15.09 -2.19
CA GLY A 287 -2.21 14.56 -1.57
C GLY A 287 -2.67 15.41 -0.38
N ASN A 288 -3.98 15.40 -0.11
CA ASN A 288 -4.62 16.11 1.01
C ASN A 288 -4.40 17.64 1.02
N LEU A 289 -4.03 18.25 -0.11
CA LEU A 289 -4.07 19.69 -0.34
C LEU A 289 -5.40 20.09 -0.99
N ALA A 290 -5.68 21.40 -1.01
CA ALA A 290 -6.75 21.93 -1.84
C ALA A 290 -6.48 21.59 -3.32
N ALA A 291 -7.55 21.39 -4.09
CA ALA A 291 -7.47 21.07 -5.51
C ALA A 291 -6.56 22.05 -6.25
N GLY A 292 -5.76 21.53 -7.18
CA GLY A 292 -4.71 22.31 -7.82
C GLY A 292 -3.85 21.49 -8.76
N PRO A 293 -2.90 22.11 -9.48
CA PRO A 293 -2.16 21.44 -10.55
C PRO A 293 -1.32 20.24 -10.09
N LEU A 294 -1.05 20.10 -8.79
CA LEU A 294 -0.22 19.02 -8.26
C LEU A 294 -0.95 17.66 -8.14
N GLU A 295 -2.24 17.57 -8.45
CA GLU A 295 -2.97 16.29 -8.57
C GLU A 295 -3.11 15.82 -10.04
N ASN A 296 -2.73 16.69 -10.99
CA ASN A 296 -2.84 16.45 -12.42
C ASN A 296 -1.60 15.79 -13.01
N THR A 297 -1.80 14.95 -14.01
CA THR A 297 -0.69 14.33 -14.75
C THR A 297 -0.33 15.17 -15.96
N PHE A 298 0.91 15.64 -16.02
CA PHE A 298 1.45 16.37 -17.17
C PHE A 298 2.47 15.52 -17.93
N CYS A 299 2.59 15.73 -19.24
CA CYS A 299 3.57 15.06 -20.07
C CYS A 299 5.00 15.45 -19.64
N PRO A 300 5.91 14.48 -19.37
CA PRO A 300 7.28 14.82 -19.00
C PRO A 300 8.05 15.47 -20.16
N GLY A 301 7.67 15.19 -21.42
CA GLY A 301 8.28 15.76 -22.63
C GLY A 301 7.82 17.18 -22.94
N CYS A 302 6.54 17.38 -23.29
CA CYS A 302 6.02 18.68 -23.74
C CYS A 302 5.26 19.48 -22.65
N LYS A 303 5.11 18.94 -21.43
CA LYS A 303 4.36 19.56 -20.32
C LYS A 303 2.86 19.76 -20.56
N ALA A 304 2.29 19.22 -21.64
CA ALA A 304 0.85 19.22 -21.85
C ALA A 304 0.12 18.50 -20.71
N LEU A 305 -1.04 19.03 -20.31
CA LEU A 305 -1.95 18.36 -19.38
C LEU A 305 -2.47 17.07 -20.03
N LEU A 306 -2.26 15.93 -19.39
CA LEU A 306 -2.67 14.61 -19.87
C LEU A 306 -3.86 14.07 -19.10
N ILE A 307 -3.83 14.17 -17.78
CA ILE A 307 -4.94 13.75 -16.93
C ILE A 307 -5.28 14.89 -15.99
N GLU A 308 -6.52 15.36 -16.08
CA GLU A 308 -7.10 16.32 -15.16
C GLU A 308 -7.88 15.58 -14.08
N ARG A 309 -7.58 15.89 -12.82
CA ARG A 309 -8.25 15.36 -11.63
C ARG A 309 -8.70 16.49 -10.74
N HIS A 310 -9.86 16.34 -10.13
CA HIS A 310 -10.32 17.17 -9.02
C HIS A 310 -10.56 16.24 -7.83
N GLY A 311 -9.60 16.17 -6.90
CA GLY A 311 -9.59 15.15 -5.85
C GLY A 311 -9.53 13.74 -6.42
N PHE A 312 -10.50 12.89 -6.09
CA PHE A 312 -10.55 11.50 -6.56
C PHE A 312 -11.32 11.30 -7.87
N HIS A 313 -11.75 12.38 -8.52
CA HIS A 313 -12.48 12.32 -9.79
C HIS A 313 -11.56 12.65 -10.96
N VAL A 314 -11.51 11.78 -11.97
CA VAL A 314 -10.82 12.04 -13.24
C VAL A 314 -11.76 12.80 -14.17
N ALA A 315 -11.51 14.10 -14.36
CA ALA A 315 -12.29 14.94 -15.26
C ALA A 315 -11.95 14.68 -16.73
N GLN A 316 -10.68 14.38 -17.02
CA GLN A 316 -10.21 14.10 -18.37
C GLN A 316 -9.00 13.17 -18.35
N ASN A 317 -8.92 12.23 -19.30
CA ASN A 317 -7.71 11.45 -19.58
C ASN A 317 -7.44 11.45 -21.09
N ARG A 318 -6.31 12.05 -21.49
CA ARG A 318 -5.87 12.20 -22.89
C ARG A 318 -4.81 11.18 -23.30
N ILE A 319 -4.39 10.28 -22.40
CA ILE A 319 -3.36 9.29 -22.71
C ILE A 319 -3.96 8.24 -23.66
N ALA A 320 -3.32 8.04 -24.80
CA ALA A 320 -3.69 7.04 -25.78
C ALA A 320 -2.48 6.15 -26.09
N HIS A 321 -2.68 4.83 -26.15
CA HIS A 321 -1.60 3.86 -26.41
C HIS A 321 -0.35 4.05 -25.52
N SER A 322 -0.56 4.41 -24.26
CA SER A 322 0.51 4.72 -23.29
C SER A 322 1.43 5.87 -23.71
N GLN A 323 0.93 6.82 -24.50
CA GLN A 323 1.71 7.95 -25.03
C GLN A 323 0.97 9.28 -24.85
N CYS A 324 1.74 10.36 -24.80
CA CYS A 324 1.23 11.72 -24.95
C CYS A 324 0.77 11.95 -26.39
N PRO A 325 -0.48 12.39 -26.63
CA PRO A 325 -0.98 12.63 -27.97
C PRO A 325 -0.30 13.83 -28.66
N ASP A 326 0.26 14.75 -27.88
CA ASP A 326 0.80 16.02 -28.41
C ASP A 326 2.26 15.88 -28.88
N CYS A 327 3.05 14.96 -28.29
CA CYS A 327 4.47 14.82 -28.61
C CYS A 327 4.98 13.38 -28.70
N GLY A 328 4.12 12.37 -28.56
CA GLY A 328 4.48 10.95 -28.67
C GLY A 328 5.33 10.41 -27.51
N THR A 329 5.62 11.20 -26.48
CA THR A 329 6.37 10.72 -25.31
C THR A 329 5.60 9.59 -24.62
N ARG A 330 6.25 8.44 -24.43
CA ARG A 330 5.70 7.33 -23.65
C ARG A 330 5.45 7.77 -22.21
N ILE A 331 4.26 7.49 -21.69
CA ILE A 331 3.88 7.77 -20.31
C ILE A 331 3.80 6.44 -19.58
N ALA A 332 4.68 6.28 -18.59
CA ALA A 332 4.74 5.07 -17.79
C ALA A 332 3.47 4.92 -16.95
N GLY A 333 2.87 3.73 -16.99
CA GLY A 333 1.64 3.41 -16.30
C GLY A 333 0.90 2.25 -16.99
N VAL A 334 -0.15 1.79 -16.32
CA VAL A 334 -1.13 0.84 -16.85
C VAL A 334 -2.38 1.63 -17.19
N TRP A 335 -2.67 1.77 -18.47
CA TRP A 335 -3.76 2.62 -18.95
C TRP A 335 -4.93 1.77 -19.44
N THR A 336 -6.14 2.30 -19.33
CA THR A 336 -7.28 1.73 -20.04
C THR A 336 -7.00 1.81 -21.55
N PRO A 337 -7.35 0.77 -22.33
CA PRO A 337 -7.32 0.88 -23.79
C PRO A 337 -8.16 2.08 -24.21
N ALA A 338 -7.67 2.86 -25.18
CA ALA A 338 -8.49 3.90 -25.80
C ALA A 338 -9.75 3.22 -26.40
N PRO A 339 -10.94 3.84 -26.27
CA PRO A 339 -12.17 3.31 -26.85
C PRO A 339 -12.10 3.17 -28.37
#